data_AF-A0AAQ4DDW0-F1
#
_entry.id   AF-A0AAQ4DDW0-F1
#
_cell.length_a   1.000
_cell.length_b   1.000
_cell.length_c   1.000
_cell.angle_alpha   90.00
_cell.angle_beta   90.00
_cell.angle_gamma   90.00
#
_symmetry.space_group_name_H-M   'P 1'
#
loop_
_entity.id
_entity.type
_entity.pdbx_description
1 polymer ?
#
loop_
_entity_poly.entity_id
_entity_poly.type
_entity_poly.pdbx_seq_one_letter_code
_entity_poly.pdbx_strand_id
1 'polypeptide(L)'
;MDRGGLVHPEMFVVNAVAHNYAVVEQLSKNSDFLSMPCQRKVVTDLTVELLTNEDSQEFDTCDSGHTSELVLKHVLWCSTNILLKNFCCRLNDKIADASTKSKEGKLKTLSSK
;
A
#
# COMPACT_ATOMS: atom_id res chain seq x y z
N MET A 1 21.27 -2.83 -2.71
CA MET A 1 21.21 -4.27 -2.34
C MET A 1 21.95 -4.44 -1.02
N ASP A 2 21.42 -5.28 -0.15
CA ASP A 2 21.64 -5.30 1.31
C ASP A 2 23.12 -5.29 1.75
N ARG A 3 23.42 -4.57 2.84
CA ARG A 3 24.71 -4.54 3.56
C ARG A 3 24.74 -5.50 4.77
N GLY A 4 23.85 -6.49 4.82
CA GLY A 4 23.78 -7.54 5.83
C GLY A 4 22.93 -7.22 7.06
N GLY A 5 22.01 -6.27 6.97
CA GLY A 5 21.19 -5.82 8.12
C GLY A 5 19.68 -5.96 7.94
N LEU A 6 19.22 -6.39 6.75
CA LEU A 6 17.79 -6.55 6.48
C LEU A 6 17.32 -7.94 6.86
N VAL A 7 16.32 -7.99 7.74
CA VAL A 7 15.63 -9.24 8.08
C VAL A 7 14.86 -9.70 6.84
N HIS A 8 14.99 -10.99 6.51
CA HIS A 8 14.24 -11.59 5.41
C HIS A 8 12.87 -12.00 5.94
N PRO A 9 11.78 -11.39 5.46
CA PRO A 9 10.44 -11.71 5.94
C PRO A 9 10.02 -13.11 5.51
N GLU A 10 9.21 -13.75 6.35
CA GLU A 10 8.55 -15.01 6.02
C GLU A 10 7.70 -14.89 4.75
N MET A 11 7.63 -15.96 3.98
CA MET A 11 6.95 -15.95 2.67
C MET A 11 5.46 -15.61 2.78
N PHE A 12 4.81 -16.03 3.86
CA PHE A 12 3.41 -15.68 4.12
C PHE A 12 3.23 -14.15 4.24
N VAL A 13 4.16 -13.46 4.90
CA VAL A 13 4.12 -12.00 5.06
C VAL A 13 4.30 -11.33 3.71
N VAL A 14 5.27 -11.82 2.92
CA VAL A 14 5.52 -11.31 1.56
C VAL A 14 4.26 -11.44 0.70
N ASN A 15 3.63 -12.63 0.71
CA ASN A 15 2.42 -12.90 -0.05
C ASN A 15 1.25 -12.04 0.41
N ALA A 16 1.02 -11.91 1.72
CA ALA A 16 -0.05 -11.06 2.26
C ALA A 16 0.12 -9.60 1.83
N VAL A 17 1.34 -9.06 1.91
CA VAL A 17 1.65 -7.69 1.49
C VAL A 17 1.51 -7.52 -0.02
N ALA A 18 1.87 -8.52 -0.82
CA ALA A 18 1.68 -8.49 -2.28
C ALA A 18 0.19 -8.45 -2.67
N HIS A 19 -0.67 -9.22 -2.00
CA HIS A 19 -2.12 -9.15 -2.20
C HIS A 19 -2.67 -7.78 -1.79
N ASN A 20 -2.22 -7.26 -0.64
CA ASN A 20 -2.59 -5.92 -0.18
C ASN A 20 -2.19 -4.83 -1.20
N TYR A 21 -1.01 -4.95 -1.81
CA TYR A 21 -0.58 -4.06 -2.89
C TYR A 21 -1.56 -4.09 -4.07
N ALA A 22 -1.94 -5.28 -4.53
CA ALA A 22 -2.87 -5.42 -5.66
C ALA A 22 -4.25 -4.81 -5.33
N VAL A 23 -4.75 -5.03 -4.11
CA VAL A 23 -6.01 -4.44 -3.63
C VAL A 23 -5.93 -2.91 -3.63
N VAL A 24 -4.88 -2.33 -3.03
CA VAL A 24 -4.67 -0.88 -3.02
C VAL A 24 -4.57 -0.33 -4.44
N GLU A 25 -3.80 -0.98 -5.32
CA GLU A 25 -3.61 -0.53 -6.69
C GLU A 25 -4.91 -0.51 -7.49
N GLN A 26 -5.79 -1.51 -7.30
CA GLN A 26 -7.09 -1.52 -7.94
C GLN A 26 -8.06 -0.50 -7.36
N LEU A 27 -8.19 -0.44 -6.04
CA LEU A 27 -9.08 0.52 -5.38
C LEU A 27 -8.67 1.98 -5.68
N SER A 28 -7.38 2.25 -5.81
CA SER A 28 -6.85 3.58 -6.14
C SER A 28 -7.26 4.10 -7.51
N LYS A 29 -7.83 3.25 -8.39
CA LYS A 29 -8.40 3.67 -9.67
C LYS A 29 -9.83 4.20 -9.54
N ASN A 30 -10.49 3.95 -8.41
CA ASN A 30 -11.85 4.37 -8.13
C ASN A 30 -11.86 5.69 -7.34
N SER A 31 -12.51 6.73 -7.88
CA SER A 31 -12.66 8.04 -7.23
C SER A 31 -13.41 8.00 -5.90
N ASP A 32 -14.36 7.07 -5.76
CA ASP A 32 -15.16 6.93 -4.55
C ASP A 32 -14.27 6.41 -3.41
N PHE A 33 -13.38 5.47 -3.72
CA PHE A 33 -12.36 5.04 -2.77
C PHE A 33 -11.43 6.18 -2.40
N LEU A 34 -10.99 7.00 -3.37
CA LEU A 34 -10.09 8.12 -3.08
C LEU A 34 -10.70 9.21 -2.19
N SER A 35 -12.03 9.36 -2.20
CA SER A 35 -12.74 10.37 -1.42
C SER A 35 -13.29 9.87 -0.08
N MET A 36 -13.28 8.55 0.15
CA MET A 36 -13.85 7.99 1.38
C MET A 36 -12.96 8.19 2.61
N PRO A 37 -13.54 8.36 3.81
CA PRO A 37 -12.79 8.26 5.05
C PRO A 37 -12.35 6.81 5.32
N CYS A 38 -11.34 6.63 6.16
CA CYS A 38 -10.95 5.32 6.68
C CYS A 38 -10.52 4.27 5.62
N GLN A 39 -9.99 4.70 4.46
CA GLN A 39 -9.44 3.83 3.42
C GLN A 39 -8.57 2.68 3.95
N ARG A 40 -7.74 2.98 4.96
CA ARG A 40 -6.87 1.98 5.60
C ARG A 40 -7.66 0.79 6.13
N LYS A 41 -8.76 1.06 6.85
CA LYS A 41 -9.61 0.02 7.42
C LYS A 41 -10.27 -0.80 6.32
N VAL A 42 -10.85 -0.14 5.33
CA VAL A 42 -11.53 -0.79 4.19
C VAL A 42 -10.59 -1.76 3.47
N VAL A 43 -9.39 -1.29 3.10
CA VAL A 43 -8.39 -2.12 2.43
C VAL A 43 -7.95 -3.29 3.33
N THR A 44 -7.66 -3.02 4.60
CA THR A 44 -7.23 -4.07 5.53
C THR A 44 -8.29 -5.14 5.70
N ASP A 45 -9.54 -4.76 6.00
CA ASP A 45 -10.63 -5.71 6.23
C ASP A 45 -10.93 -6.51 4.94
N LEU A 46 -10.98 -5.85 3.77
CA LEU A 46 -11.16 -6.53 2.48
C LEU A 46 -10.03 -7.53 2.18
N THR A 47 -8.78 -7.15 2.44
CA THR A 47 -7.63 -8.03 2.16
C THR A 47 -7.59 -9.21 3.14
N VAL A 48 -7.98 -9.01 4.40
CA VAL A 48 -8.16 -10.13 5.36
C VAL A 48 -9.21 -11.08 4.82
N GLU A 49 -10.40 -10.58 4.47
CA GLU A 49 -11.50 -11.40 3.96
C GLU A 49 -11.10 -12.23 2.74
N LEU A 50 -10.38 -11.63 1.77
CA LEU A 50 -9.88 -12.33 0.59
C LEU A 50 -8.90 -13.45 0.93
N LEU A 51 -8.03 -13.23 1.92
CA LEU A 51 -6.99 -14.17 2.31
C LEU A 51 -7.45 -15.21 3.34
N THR A 52 -8.64 -15.07 3.93
CA THR A 52 -9.22 -16.03 4.87
C THR A 52 -10.38 -16.83 4.27
N ASN A 53 -10.98 -16.37 3.16
CA ASN A 53 -12.10 -17.06 2.52
C ASN A 53 -11.67 -18.24 1.62
N GLU A 54 -10.42 -18.31 1.17
CA GLU A 54 -9.93 -19.38 0.29
C GLU A 54 -9.30 -20.54 1.09
N ASP A 55 -10.07 -21.38 1.80
CA ASP A 55 -9.64 -22.64 2.46
C ASP A 55 -8.23 -22.61 3.14
N SER A 56 -7.78 -21.44 3.60
CA SER A 56 -6.35 -21.15 3.74
C SER A 56 -5.89 -21.33 5.17
N GLN A 57 -5.21 -22.47 5.36
CA GLN A 57 -4.27 -22.79 6.43
C GLN A 57 -4.79 -22.59 7.86
N GLU A 58 -5.10 -23.72 8.51
CA GLU A 58 -5.04 -23.89 9.96
C GLU A 58 -3.63 -23.50 10.45
N PHE A 59 -3.42 -22.21 10.66
CA PHE A 59 -2.35 -21.76 11.52
C PHE A 59 -2.82 -21.99 12.95
N ASP A 60 -1.99 -22.71 13.71
CA ASP A 60 -2.26 -22.95 15.11
C ASP A 60 -2.41 -21.63 15.87
N THR A 61 -3.35 -21.60 16.81
CA THR A 61 -3.44 -20.51 17.78
C THR A 61 -2.23 -20.60 18.70
N CYS A 62 -1.51 -19.50 18.89
CA CYS A 62 -0.32 -19.54 19.76
C CYS A 62 -0.71 -19.69 21.24
N ASP A 63 0.27 -19.96 22.11
CA ASP A 63 0.07 -20.14 23.56
C ASP A 63 -0.63 -18.95 24.25
N SER A 64 -0.60 -17.76 23.63
CA SER A 64 -1.27 -16.55 24.11
C SER A 64 -2.67 -16.34 23.51
N GLY A 65 -3.19 -17.27 22.72
CA GLY A 65 -4.53 -17.19 22.13
C GLY A 65 -4.62 -16.37 20.83
N HIS A 66 -3.50 -15.96 20.22
CA HIS A 66 -3.54 -15.19 18.98
C HIS A 66 -3.77 -16.09 17.77
N THR A 67 -4.76 -15.74 16.95
CA THR A 67 -5.06 -16.43 15.68
C THR A 67 -4.22 -15.87 14.54
N SER A 68 -4.07 -16.64 13.45
CA SER A 68 -3.47 -16.14 12.21
C SER A 68 -4.17 -14.93 11.64
N GLU A 69 -5.50 -14.88 11.73
CA GLU A 69 -6.28 -13.72 11.30
C GLU A 69 -5.84 -12.44 12.02
N LEU A 70 -5.60 -12.51 13.33
CA LEU A 70 -5.13 -11.37 14.10
C LEU A 70 -3.74 -10.91 13.64
N VAL A 71 -2.82 -11.85 13.44
CA VAL A 71 -1.46 -11.55 12.93
C VAL A 71 -1.53 -10.96 11.53
N LEU A 72 -2.32 -11.55 10.65
CA LEU A 72 -2.54 -11.10 9.28
C LEU A 72 -3.11 -9.67 9.27
N LYS A 73 -4.12 -9.40 10.09
CA LYS A 73 -4.72 -8.07 10.23
C LYS A 73 -3.68 -7.03 10.65
N HIS A 74 -2.77 -7.37 11.56
CA HIS A 74 -1.69 -6.46 11.97
C HIS A 74 -0.70 -6.18 10.83
N VAL A 75 -0.26 -7.22 10.11
CA VAL A 75 0.63 -7.09 8.96
C VAL A 75 0.00 -6.21 7.87
N LEU A 76 -1.27 -6.49 7.54
CA LEU A 76 -2.03 -5.75 6.54
C LEU A 76 -2.27 -4.31 6.98
N TRP A 77 -2.65 -4.07 8.24
CA TRP A 77 -2.85 -2.73 8.77
C TRP A 77 -1.60 -1.86 8.62
N CYS A 78 -0.42 -2.39 8.93
CA CYS A 78 0.85 -1.68 8.78
C CYS A 78 1.19 -1.43 7.31
N SER A 79 1.12 -2.46 6.48
CA SER A 79 1.46 -2.36 5.05
C SER A 79 0.50 -1.46 4.27
N THR A 80 -0.81 -1.51 4.55
CA THR A 80 -1.80 -0.62 3.91
C THR A 80 -1.46 0.85 4.16
N ASN A 81 -1.05 1.22 5.37
CA ASN A 81 -0.67 2.60 5.66
C ASN A 81 0.54 3.06 4.84
N ILE A 82 1.55 2.19 4.69
CA ILE A 82 2.74 2.44 3.88
C ILE A 82 2.34 2.58 2.40
N LEU A 83 1.51 1.66 1.90
CA LEU A 83 1.06 1.63 0.51
C LEU A 83 0.25 2.88 0.14
N LEU A 84 -0.72 3.27 0.97
CA LEU A 84 -1.53 4.48 0.75
C LEU A 84 -0.65 5.74 0.80
N LYS A 85 0.25 5.84 1.78
CA LYS A 85 1.20 6.96 1.84
C LYS A 85 2.06 7.04 0.58
N ASN A 86 2.62 5.92 0.13
CA ASN A 86 3.44 5.87 -1.07
C ASN A 86 2.64 6.23 -2.32
N PHE A 87 1.38 5.79 -2.41
CA PHE A 87 0.48 6.19 -3.49
C PHE A 87 0.26 7.71 -3.52
N CYS A 88 -0.06 8.33 -2.39
CA CYS A 88 -0.23 9.78 -2.29
C CYS A 88 1.06 10.52 -2.64
N CYS A 89 2.22 10.08 -2.14
CA CYS A 89 3.51 10.65 -2.50
C CYS A 89 3.75 10.61 -4.01
N ARG A 90 3.54 9.46 -4.66
CA ARG A 90 3.68 9.32 -6.12
C ARG A 90 2.76 10.24 -6.90
N LEU A 91 1.53 10.47 -6.44
CA LEU A 91 0.62 11.42 -7.07
C LEU A 91 1.11 12.86 -6.93
N ASN A 92 1.56 13.23 -5.73
CA ASN A 92 2.07 14.57 -5.46
C ASN A 92 3.36 14.85 -6.26
N ASP A 93 4.25 13.87 -6.37
CA ASP A 93 5.49 13.98 -7.15
C ASP A 93 5.16 14.25 -8.63
N LYS A 94 4.17 13.54 -9.21
CA LYS A 94 3.70 13.79 -10.58
C LYS A 94 3.17 15.20 -10.78
N ILE A 95 2.43 15.74 -9.80
CA ILE A 95 1.90 17.11 -9.85
C ILE A 95 3.05 18.12 -9.77
N ALA A 96 4.01 17.89 -8.88
CA ALA A 96 5.19 18.73 -8.74
C ALA A 96 6.01 18.77 -10.04
N ASP A 97 6.27 17.61 -10.65
CA ASP A 97 7.00 17.47 -11.92
C ASP A 97 6.29 18.15 -13.10
N ALA A 98 4.96 18.08 -13.15
CA ALA A 98 4.18 18.80 -14.17
C ALA A 98 4.31 20.32 -13.99
N SER A 99 4.31 20.79 -12.74
CA SER A 99 4.43 22.21 -12.41
C SER A 99 5.81 22.79 -12.75
N THR A 100 6.89 22.04 -12.50
CA THR A 100 8.26 22.45 -12.82
C THR A 100 8.47 22.52 -14.33
N LYS A 101 8.01 21.52 -15.09
CA LYS A 101 8.01 21.55 -16.56
C LYS A 101 7.25 22.74 -17.13
N SER A 102 6.09 23.09 -16.55
CA SER A 102 5.33 24.27 -16.96
C SER A 102 6.10 25.58 -16.72
N LYS A 103 6.77 25.70 -15.56
CA LYS A 103 7.60 26.87 -15.22
C LYS A 103 8.82 26.99 -16.15
N GLU A 104 9.51 25.90 -16.44
CA GLU A 104 10.62 25.88 -17.40
C GLU A 104 10.19 26.31 -18.81
N GLY A 105 9.02 25.85 -19.27
CA GLY A 105 8.44 26.27 -20.55
C GLY A 105 8.24 27.79 -20.61
N LYS A 106 7.63 28.37 -19.56
CA LYS A 106 7.43 29.83 -19.45
C LYS A 106 8.75 30.60 -19.42
N LEU A 107 9.74 30.10 -18.70
CA LEU A 107 11.08 30.72 -18.60
C LEU A 107 11.79 30.74 -19.97
N LYS A 108 11.73 29.64 -20.73
CA LYS A 108 12.30 29.56 -22.08
C LYS A 108 11.63 30.52 -23.06
N THR A 109 10.31 30.69 -22.97
CA THR A 109 9.58 31.67 -23.82
C THR A 109 9.95 33.11 -23.47
N LEU A 110 10.21 33.41 -22.20
CA LEU A 110 10.60 34.75 -21.75
C LEU A 110 12.06 35.09 -22.04
N SER A 111 12.97 34.11 -22.01
CA SER A 111 14.40 34.30 -22.32
C SER A 111 14.72 34.28 -23.82
N SER A 112 13.76 33.96 -24.66
CA SER A 112 13.88 33.90 -26.13
C SER A 112 13.47 35.21 -26.82
N LYS A 113 13.19 36.26 -26.06
CA LYS A 113 12.94 37.63 -26.54
C LYS A 113 14.08 38.55 -26.11
#